data_AF-A0A933AFG5-F1
#
_entry.id   AF-A0A933AFG5-F1
#
_cell.length_a   1.000
_cell.length_b   1.000
_cell.length_c   1.000
_cell.angle_alpha   90.00
_cell.angle_beta   90.00
_cell.angle_gamma   90.00
#
_symmetry.space_group_name_H-M   'P 1'
#
loop_
_entity.id
_entity.type
_entity.pdbx_description
1 polymer ?
#
loop_
_entity_poly.entity_id
_entity_poly.type
_entity_poly.pdbx_seq_one_letter_code
_entity_poly.pdbx_strand_id
1 'polypeptide(L)'
;MKTAAIAGLVAVFINIPMEMAGAAATGEKGQYHLFNPAPLELMRDMSTDRPDKTESPYTVDAGHYQIEASALDYTYDHKNPEKTDQRVDNFSMAPMNFKAGLLNNVDLQFVLAPYIREHSEGNGERE
;
A
#
# COMPACT_ATOMS: atom_id res chain seq x y z
N MET A 1 19.00 -5.44 -23.31
CA MET A 1 17.89 -4.61 -22.81
C MET A 1 16.65 -5.46 -22.61
N LYS A 2 15.97 -5.30 -21.47
CA LYS A 2 14.69 -5.93 -21.16
C LYS A 2 13.74 -4.85 -20.66
N THR A 3 12.50 -4.85 -21.16
CA THR A 3 11.44 -3.95 -20.69
C THR A 3 10.26 -4.81 -20.29
N ALA A 4 9.70 -4.53 -19.12
CA ALA A 4 8.45 -5.13 -18.66
C ALA A 4 7.45 -4.00 -18.39
N ALA A 5 6.19 -4.22 -18.76
CA ALA A 5 5.11 -3.30 -18.45
C ALA A 5 3.91 -4.10 -17.95
N ILE A 6 3.29 -3.62 -16.88
CA ILE A 6 2.09 -4.20 -16.29
C ILE A 6 1.03 -3.10 -16.27
N ALA A 7 -0.13 -3.38 -16.85
CA ALA A 7 -1.29 -2.52 -16.82
C ALA A 7 -2.38 -3.16 -15.95
N GLY A 8 -2.94 -2.39 -15.03
CA GLY A 8 -4.11 -2.77 -14.25
C GLY A 8 -3.85 -3.83 -13.18
N LEU A 9 -2.70 -3.79 -12.50
CA LEU A 9 -2.48 -4.68 -11.36
C LEU A 9 -3.41 -4.27 -10.21
N VAL A 10 -4.07 -5.27 -9.62
CA VAL A 10 -4.91 -5.12 -8.43
C VAL A 10 -4.53 -6.21 -7.45
N ALA A 11 -4.21 -5.82 -6.22
CA ALA A 11 -4.11 -6.73 -5.09
C ALA A 11 -5.20 -6.39 -4.07
N VAL A 12 -5.73 -7.43 -3.42
CA VAL A 12 -6.79 -7.30 -2.41
C VAL A 12 -6.30 -7.91 -1.11
N PHE A 13 -6.46 -7.17 -0.02
CA PHE A 13 -6.09 -7.60 1.31
C PHE A 13 -7.28 -7.43 2.26
N ILE A 14 -7.36 -8.32 3.24
CA ILE A 14 -8.24 -8.18 4.39
C ILE A 14 -7.31 -8.00 5.59
N ASN A 15 -7.37 -6.84 6.24
CA ASN A 15 -6.57 -6.60 7.43
C ASN A 15 -7.38 -6.93 8.67
N ILE A 16 -6.84 -7.84 9.47
CA ILE A 16 -7.30 -8.15 10.82
C ILE A 16 -6.07 -7.93 11.71
N PRO A 17 -6.10 -7.02 12.69
CA PRO A 17 -4.95 -6.80 13.55
C PRO A 17 -4.68 -8.10 14.31
N MET A 18 -3.46 -8.65 14.16
CA MET A 18 -2.96 -9.71 15.03
C MET A 18 -2.59 -9.05 16.36
N GLU A 19 -3.45 -9.17 17.37
CA GLU A 19 -3.30 -8.46 18.64
C GLU A 19 -1.93 -8.74 19.31
N MET A 20 -1.05 -7.73 19.31
CA MET A 20 -0.16 -7.47 20.44
C MET A 20 -0.93 -6.56 21.39
N ALA A 21 -1.23 -7.08 22.58
CA ALA A 21 -2.09 -6.50 23.61
C ALA A 21 -1.98 -4.95 23.72
N GLY A 22 -3.04 -4.28 23.30
CA GLY A 22 -3.34 -2.87 23.56
C GLY A 22 -4.85 -2.72 23.78
N ALA A 23 -5.27 -3.11 24.98
CA ALA A 23 -6.65 -3.43 25.36
C ALA A 23 -7.59 -2.23 25.60
N ALA A 24 -7.95 -1.45 24.58
CA ALA A 24 -8.97 -0.39 24.79
C ALA A 24 -10.05 -0.17 23.72
N ALA A 25 -9.90 -0.64 22.47
CA ALA A 25 -10.82 -0.22 21.39
C ALA A 25 -11.84 -1.27 20.92
N THR A 26 -11.64 -2.56 21.23
CA THR A 26 -12.49 -3.65 20.70
C THR A 26 -13.83 -3.78 21.43
N GLY A 27 -13.93 -3.30 22.68
CA GLY A 27 -15.16 -3.42 23.48
C GLY A 27 -16.20 -2.31 23.25
N GLU A 28 -15.79 -1.04 23.14
CA GLU A 28 -16.71 0.12 23.15
C GLU A 28 -17.33 0.47 21.79
N LYS A 29 -16.76 -0.07 20.71
CA LYS A 29 -17.17 0.24 19.34
C LYS A 29 -17.72 -0.98 18.59
N GLY A 30 -17.97 -2.11 19.25
CA GLY A 30 -18.44 -3.34 18.58
C GLY A 30 -19.76 -3.20 17.81
N GLN A 31 -20.56 -2.18 18.10
CA GLN A 31 -21.83 -1.87 17.46
C GLN A 31 -21.71 -1.23 16.07
N TYR A 32 -20.55 -0.65 15.72
CA TYR A 32 -20.38 0.01 14.42
C TYR A 32 -19.85 -0.96 13.38
N HIS A 33 -20.36 -0.83 12.16
CA HIS A 33 -20.01 -1.64 10.99
C HIS A 33 -20.19 -0.81 9.71
N LEU A 34 -19.89 -1.38 8.55
CA LEU A 34 -19.98 -0.68 7.26
C LEU A 34 -21.28 0.11 7.04
N PHE A 35 -22.43 -0.47 7.41
CA PHE A 35 -23.76 0.17 7.31
C PHE A 35 -24.26 0.89 8.58
N ASN A 36 -23.46 0.95 9.63
CA ASN A 36 -23.71 1.69 10.87
C ASN A 36 -22.39 2.35 11.29
N PRO A 37 -21.99 3.45 10.61
CA PRO A 37 -20.65 4.00 10.71
C PRO A 37 -20.35 4.51 12.11
N ALA A 38 -19.07 4.44 12.51
CA ALA A 38 -18.62 5.05 13.76
C ALA A 38 -18.77 6.60 13.69
N PRO A 39 -19.29 7.28 14.71
CA PRO A 39 -19.32 8.74 14.77
C PRO A 39 -17.92 9.34 14.67
N LEU A 40 -17.82 10.54 14.07
CA LEU A 40 -16.54 11.25 13.84
C LEU A 40 -15.78 11.49 15.16
N GLU A 41 -16.49 11.84 16.23
CA GLU A 41 -15.91 12.08 17.56
C GLU A 41 -15.31 10.80 18.19
N LEU A 42 -15.70 9.63 17.68
CA LEU A 42 -15.17 8.34 18.10
C LEU A 42 -14.14 7.80 17.10
N MET A 43 -13.77 8.51 16.03
CA MET A 43 -12.75 8.02 15.10
C MET A 43 -11.36 8.06 15.73
N ARG A 44 -10.52 7.10 15.33
CA ARG A 44 -9.08 7.18 15.58
C ARG A 44 -8.44 8.23 14.69
N ASP A 45 -7.26 8.69 15.07
CA ASP A 45 -6.47 9.56 14.20
C ASP A 45 -6.13 8.85 12.88
N MET A 46 -6.12 9.61 11.79
CA MET A 46 -5.70 9.08 10.50
C MET A 46 -4.22 8.71 10.54
N SER A 47 -3.91 7.50 10.07
CA SER A 47 -2.55 7.01 9.87
C SER A 47 -2.34 6.81 8.38
N THR A 48 -1.23 7.32 7.83
CA THR A 48 -0.88 7.13 6.41
C THR A 48 0.12 6.00 6.26
N ASP A 49 -0.02 5.18 5.22
CA ASP A 49 0.89 4.06 4.88
C ASP A 49 2.16 4.60 4.20
N ARG A 50 2.99 5.32 4.97
CA ARG A 50 4.26 5.87 4.46
C ARG A 50 5.34 4.79 4.54
N PRO A 51 6.39 4.88 3.71
CA PRO A 51 7.49 3.93 3.78
C PRO A 51 8.40 4.21 4.99
N ASP A 52 7.85 4.15 6.21
CA ASP A 52 8.63 4.18 7.45
C ASP A 52 8.93 2.74 7.92
N LYS A 53 10.10 2.53 8.52
CA LYS A 53 10.66 1.18 8.76
C LYS A 53 9.99 0.41 9.91
N THR A 54 8.96 0.93 10.57
CA THR A 54 8.37 0.34 11.79
C THR A 54 6.86 0.57 11.91
N GLU A 55 6.10 0.40 10.83
CA GLU A 55 4.64 0.54 10.90
C GLU A 55 3.97 -0.80 11.24
N SER A 56 3.08 -0.77 12.24
CA SER A 56 2.17 -1.89 12.52
C SER A 56 0.97 -1.82 11.59
N PRO A 57 0.42 -2.96 11.14
CA PRO A 57 -0.84 -2.97 10.41
C PRO A 57 -1.93 -2.23 11.20
N TYR A 58 -2.57 -1.24 10.57
CA TYR A 58 -3.69 -0.49 11.14
C TYR A 58 -4.94 -0.67 10.29
N THR A 59 -6.10 -0.56 10.95
CA THR A 59 -7.41 -0.62 10.31
C THR A 59 -8.07 0.75 10.22
N VAL A 60 -9.02 0.91 9.29
CA VAL A 60 -9.91 2.07 9.22
C VAL A 60 -11.16 1.86 10.10
N ASP A 61 -11.67 2.91 10.74
CA ASP A 61 -12.93 2.84 11.51
C ASP A 61 -14.11 2.37 10.65
N ALA A 62 -15.06 1.69 11.27
CA ALA A 62 -16.21 1.12 10.58
C ALA A 62 -16.98 2.18 9.76
N GLY A 63 -17.28 1.86 8.50
CA GLY A 63 -18.03 2.74 7.59
C GLY A 63 -17.24 3.91 6.99
N HIS A 64 -15.93 3.99 7.27
CA HIS A 64 -15.05 5.04 6.74
C HIS A 64 -14.10 4.49 5.67
N TYR A 65 -13.54 5.41 4.89
CA TYR A 65 -12.67 5.11 3.76
C TYR A 65 -11.40 5.93 3.83
N GLN A 66 -10.31 5.33 3.36
CA GLN A 66 -9.03 6.02 3.20
C GLN A 66 -8.50 5.76 1.79
N ILE A 67 -7.98 6.81 1.16
CA ILE A 67 -7.38 6.75 -0.16
C ILE A 67 -6.03 7.43 -0.10
N GLU A 68 -4.99 6.70 -0.48
CA GLU A 68 -3.66 7.23 -0.70
C GLU A 68 -3.29 6.98 -2.16
N ALA A 69 -2.77 8.00 -2.83
CA ALA A 69 -2.36 7.87 -4.22
C ALA A 69 -1.21 8.83 -4.52
N SER A 70 -0.28 8.38 -5.36
CA SER A 70 0.74 9.23 -5.97
C SER A 70 0.32 9.58 -7.39
N ALA A 71 0.59 10.79 -7.88
CA ALA A 71 0.34 11.10 -9.28
C ALA A 71 1.29 10.33 -10.21
N LEU A 72 2.58 10.35 -9.89
CA LEU A 72 3.66 9.72 -10.65
C LEU A 72 4.79 9.32 -9.69
N ASP A 73 5.27 8.09 -9.83
CA ASP A 73 6.48 7.62 -9.15
C ASP A 73 7.55 7.27 -10.19
N TYR A 74 8.78 7.76 -9.97
CA TYR A 74 9.92 7.47 -10.82
C TYR A 74 11.12 7.09 -9.95
N THR A 75 11.71 5.93 -10.22
CA THR A 75 12.91 5.44 -9.54
C THR A 75 14.01 5.19 -10.57
N TYR A 76 15.22 5.64 -10.26
CA TYR A 76 16.40 5.49 -11.08
C TYR A 76 17.50 4.85 -10.23
N ASP A 77 17.92 3.63 -10.58
CA ASP A 77 19.02 2.92 -9.90
C ASP A 77 20.18 2.67 -10.89
N HIS A 78 21.37 3.09 -10.46
CA HIS A 78 22.62 2.86 -11.17
C HIS A 78 23.54 2.05 -10.25
N LYS A 79 23.63 0.73 -10.46
CA LYS A 79 24.55 -0.12 -9.70
C LYS A 79 25.87 -0.30 -10.43
N ASN A 80 26.98 0.08 -9.79
CA ASN A 80 28.26 -0.61 -9.96
C ASN A 80 29.19 -0.35 -8.77
N PRO A 81 29.89 -1.38 -8.26
CA PRO A 81 31.27 -1.10 -7.85
C PRO A 81 32.33 -1.63 -8.82
N GLU A 82 32.17 -2.80 -9.47
CA GLU A 82 33.28 -3.36 -10.27
C GLU A 82 32.95 -4.10 -11.58
N LYS A 83 31.82 -4.79 -11.81
CA LYS A 83 31.67 -5.62 -13.03
C LYS A 83 30.25 -5.91 -13.56
N THR A 84 29.21 -5.21 -13.12
CA THR A 84 27.86 -5.48 -13.67
C THR A 84 27.11 -4.18 -13.81
N ASP A 85 27.40 -3.48 -14.91
CA ASP A 85 26.75 -2.25 -15.35
C ASP A 85 25.28 -2.55 -15.69
N GLN A 86 24.47 -2.71 -14.63
CA GLN A 86 23.04 -2.90 -14.70
C GLN A 86 22.37 -1.59 -14.29
N ARG A 87 21.62 -1.04 -15.25
CA ARG A 87 20.78 0.13 -15.06
C ARG A 87 19.33 -0.32 -14.97
N VAL A 88 18.63 0.12 -13.94
CA VAL A 88 17.21 -0.18 -13.73
C VAL A 88 16.44 1.12 -13.51
N ASP A 89 15.47 1.37 -14.38
CA ASP A 89 14.55 2.50 -14.31
C ASP A 89 13.12 1.96 -14.08
N ASN A 90 12.41 2.48 -13.07
CA ASN A 90 11.02 2.11 -12.79
C ASN A 90 10.12 3.34 -12.82
N PHE A 91 8.96 3.21 -13.45
CA PHE A 91 7.97 4.27 -13.58
C PHE A 91 6.57 3.73 -13.30
N SER A 92 5.84 4.41 -12.43
CA SER A 92 4.45 4.09 -12.10
C SER A 92 3.56 5.32 -12.25
N MET A 93 2.37 5.13 -12.84
CA MET A 93 1.36 6.17 -12.93
C MET A 93 0.19 5.87 -12.02
N ALA A 94 -0.20 6.85 -11.21
CA ALA A 94 -1.35 6.76 -10.33
C ALA A 94 -1.41 5.48 -9.45
N PRO A 95 -0.33 5.02 -8.81
CA PRO A 95 -0.48 3.94 -7.83
C PRO A 95 -1.35 4.41 -6.67
N MET A 96 -2.23 3.54 -6.19
CA MET A 96 -3.22 3.90 -5.17
C MET A 96 -3.46 2.77 -4.16
N ASN A 97 -3.63 3.14 -2.90
CA ASN A 97 -4.13 2.30 -1.83
C ASN A 97 -5.52 2.81 -1.41
N PHE A 98 -6.54 1.98 -1.57
CA PHE A 98 -7.89 2.25 -1.08
C PHE A 98 -8.19 1.30 0.09
N LYS A 99 -8.72 1.84 1.18
CA LYS A 99 -9.19 1.06 2.34
C LYS A 99 -10.64 1.38 2.68
N ALA A 100 -11.39 0.36 3.10
CA ALA A 100 -12.76 0.46 3.60
C ALA A 100 -12.91 -0.28 4.92
N GLY A 101 -13.27 0.43 6.00
CA GLY A 101 -13.53 -0.17 7.32
C GLY A 101 -14.83 -0.96 7.34
N LEU A 102 -14.75 -2.29 7.45
CA LEU A 102 -15.90 -3.18 7.53
C LEU A 102 -16.44 -3.24 8.97
N LEU A 103 -15.53 -3.37 9.92
CA LEU A 103 -15.73 -3.31 11.37
C LEU A 103 -14.64 -2.39 11.96
N ASN A 104 -14.70 -2.08 13.24
CA ASN A 104 -13.66 -1.25 13.87
C ASN A 104 -12.27 -1.89 13.91
N ASN A 105 -12.19 -3.20 13.72
CA ASN A 105 -10.96 -3.99 13.70
C ASN A 105 -10.82 -4.82 12.42
N VAL A 106 -11.64 -4.58 11.39
CA VAL A 106 -11.53 -5.31 10.11
C VAL A 106 -11.73 -4.32 8.98
N ASP A 107 -10.77 -4.26 8.06
CA ASP A 107 -10.90 -3.50 6.83
C ASP A 107 -10.60 -4.34 5.59
N LEU A 108 -11.03 -3.81 4.45
CA LEU A 108 -10.71 -4.33 3.14
C LEU A 108 -9.87 -3.30 2.39
N GLN A 109 -8.74 -3.74 1.84
CA GLN A 109 -7.79 -2.90 1.13
C GLN A 109 -7.62 -3.35 -0.32
N PHE A 110 -7.63 -2.39 -1.24
CA PHE A 110 -7.23 -2.56 -2.63
C PHE A 110 -5.95 -1.78 -2.89
N VAL A 111 -4.94 -2.46 -3.41
CA VAL A 111 -3.71 -1.84 -3.93
C VAL A 111 -3.80 -1.89 -5.45
N LEU A 112 -3.85 -0.72 -6.06
CA LEU A 112 -4.06 -0.52 -7.48
C LEU A 112 -2.78 0.05 -8.08
N ALA A 113 -2.25 -0.61 -9.10
CA ALA A 113 -1.19 -0.07 -9.93
C ALA A 113 -1.67 -0.06 -11.39
N PRO A 114 -2.31 1.04 -11.83
CA PRO A 114 -2.88 1.15 -13.17
C PRO A 114 -1.84 0.96 -14.28
N TYR A 115 -0.63 1.48 -14.08
CA TYR A 115 0.46 1.32 -15.02
C TYR A 115 1.81 1.32 -14.31
N ILE A 116 2.58 0.26 -14.54
CA ILE A 116 3.98 0.13 -14.12
C ILE A 116 4.81 -0.21 -15.35
N ARG A 117 5.96 0.44 -15.50
CA ARG A 117 6.98 0.12 -16.51
C ARG A 117 8.35 0.02 -15.85
N GLU A 118 8.96 -1.14 -16.01
CA GLU A 118 10.35 -1.39 -15.64
C GLU A 118 11.21 -1.49 -16.89
N HIS A 119 12.34 -0.80 -16.87
CA HIS A 119 13.37 -0.87 -17.91
C HIS A 119 14.70 -1.28 -17.29
N SER A 120 15.24 -2.41 -17.76
CA SER A 120 16.49 -2.98 -17.28
C SER A 120 17.48 -3.13 -18.44
N GLU A 121 18.62 -2.46 -18.33
CA GLU A 121 19.72 -2.54 -19.28
C GLU A 121 20.92 -3.20 -18.60
N GLY A 122 21.40 -4.30 -19.18
CA GLY A 122 22.63 -4.96 -18.77
C GLY A 122 23.49 -5.18 -20.01
N ASN A 123 24.77 -4.85 -19.90
CA ASN A 123 25.73 -5.08 -20.97
C ASN A 123 25.92 -6.61 -21.11
N GLY A 124 25.30 -7.21 -22.13
CA GLY A 124 25.39 -8.64 -22.37
C GLY A 124 26.83 -9.01 -22.69
N GLU A 125 27.39 -9.96 -21.96
CA GLU A 125 28.61 -10.67 -22.37
C GLU A 125 28.38 -11.19 -23.79
N ARG A 126 29.17 -10.67 -24.74
CA ARG A 126 29.31 -11.28 -26.06
C ARG A 126 30.20 -12.51 -25.86
N GLU A 127 29.65 -13.69 -26.13
CA GLU A 127 30.46 -14.89 -26.42
C GLU A 127 31.41 -14.65 -27.60
#